data_AF-H3AUL1-F1
#
_entry.id   AF-H3AUL1-F1
#
_cell.length_a   1.000
_cell.length_b   1.000
_cell.length_c   1.000
_cell.angle_alpha   90.00
_cell.angle_beta   90.00
_cell.angle_gamma   90.00
#
_symmetry.space_group_name_H-M   'P 1'
#
loop_
_entity.id
_entity.type
_entity.pdbx_description
1 polymer ?
#
loop_
_entity_poly.entity_id
_entity_poly.type
_entity_poly.pdbx_seq_one_letter_code
_entity_poly.pdbx_strand_id
1 'polypeptide(L)'
;FVCLFAYKVCLIHLLKDIVVYFPVIFCMESSPNVIDSASHCLKVYAPQVSWNQVMSCVKGDLGNKLMHQNALMTNGLNPPHKYVPWIVFNGKHTDDLQNQALGALLKLVCSTYTGQKPPACGDWTIFATPKNESLCMK
;
A
#
# COMPACT_ATOMS: atom_id res chain seq x y z
N PHE A 1 -4.98 15.72 6.45
CA PHE A 1 -4.12 14.97 5.51
C PHE A 1 -2.68 14.82 5.99
N VAL A 2 -1.94 15.88 6.37
CA VAL A 2 -0.52 15.78 6.78
C VAL A 2 -0.29 14.82 7.97
N CYS A 3 -1.19 14.81 8.97
CA CYS A 3 -1.02 14.00 10.17
C CYS A 3 -1.03 12.48 9.89
N LEU A 4 -1.91 12.01 8.99
CA LEU A 4 -2.03 10.59 8.66
C LEU A 4 -0.75 10.02 8.05
N PHE A 5 -0.13 10.75 7.13
CA PHE A 5 1.10 10.28 6.46
C PHE A 5 2.27 10.16 7.44
N ALA A 6 2.35 11.01 8.46
CA ALA A 6 3.37 10.92 9.50
C ALA A 6 3.29 9.58 10.26
N TYR A 7 2.09 9.10 10.60
CA TYR A 7 1.93 7.77 11.21
C TYR A 7 2.45 6.66 10.31
N LYS A 8 2.04 6.65 9.04
CA LYS A 8 2.45 5.63 8.07
C LYS A 8 3.97 5.60 7.90
N VAL A 9 4.60 6.76 7.72
CA VAL A 9 6.05 6.84 7.50
C VAL A 9 6.82 6.37 8.72
N CYS A 10 6.35 6.73 9.92
CA CYS A 10 6.96 6.29 11.18
C CYS A 10 6.80 4.79 11.40
N LEU A 11 5.63 4.22 11.08
CA LEU A 11 5.41 2.77 11.17
C LEU A 11 6.32 2.00 10.21
N ILE A 12 6.44 2.45 8.96
CA ILE A 12 7.36 1.86 7.98
C ILE A 12 8.80 1.92 8.50
N HIS A 13 9.23 3.06 9.03
CA HIS A 13 10.58 3.23 9.55
C HIS A 13 10.88 2.35 10.78
N LEU A 14 9.97 2.29 11.73
CA LEU A 14 10.15 1.56 13.00
C LEU A 14 10.08 0.04 12.80
N LEU A 15 9.17 -0.42 11.96
CA LEU A 15 8.91 -1.85 11.75
C LEU A 15 9.78 -2.45 10.65
N LYS A 16 10.16 -1.66 9.64
CA LYS A 16 11.05 -1.98 8.49
C LYS A 16 10.57 -3.09 7.55
N ASP A 17 10.03 -4.18 8.09
CA ASP A 17 9.54 -5.33 7.34
C ASP A 17 8.11 -5.09 6.84
N ILE A 18 7.92 -5.19 5.52
CA ILE A 18 6.63 -5.04 4.86
C ILE A 18 5.59 -6.03 5.37
N VAL A 19 6.00 -7.24 5.73
CA VAL A 19 5.09 -8.27 6.27
C VAL A 19 4.52 -7.85 7.62
N VAL A 20 5.22 -6.95 8.34
CA VAL A 20 4.82 -6.46 9.66
C VAL A 20 4.10 -5.11 9.57
N TYR A 21 4.65 -4.13 8.86
CA TYR A 21 4.01 -2.80 8.82
C TYR A 21 2.77 -2.75 7.93
N PHE A 22 2.70 -3.57 6.88
CA PHE A 22 1.58 -3.50 5.94
C PHE A 22 0.26 -3.90 6.58
N PRO A 23 0.16 -4.99 7.38
CA PRO A 23 -1.07 -5.28 8.14
C PRO A 23 -1.49 -4.18 9.12
N VAL A 24 -0.53 -3.53 9.80
CA VAL A 24 -0.83 -2.39 10.69
C VAL A 24 -1.47 -1.25 9.91
N ILE A 25 -0.84 -0.85 8.80
CA ILE A 25 -1.34 0.25 7.96
C ILE A 25 -2.68 -0.12 7.32
N PHE A 26 -2.83 -1.34 6.83
CA PHE A 26 -4.09 -1.82 6.26
C PHE A 26 -5.24 -1.77 7.27
N CYS A 27 -5.00 -2.22 8.50
CA CYS A 27 -5.97 -2.11 9.61
C CYS A 27 -6.38 -0.65 9.87
N MET A 28 -5.42 0.28 9.88
CA MET A 28 -5.70 1.70 10.06
C MET A 28 -6.54 2.27 8.90
N GLU A 29 -6.12 2.04 7.66
CA GLU A 29 -6.78 2.58 6.46
C GLU A 29 -8.17 2.00 6.24
N SER A 30 -8.44 0.81 6.77
CA SER A 30 -9.76 0.18 6.74
C SER A 30 -10.71 0.73 7.81
N SER A 31 -10.21 1.55 8.74
CA SER A 31 -11.01 2.10 9.83
C SER A 31 -11.73 3.39 9.42
N PRO A 32 -12.97 3.63 9.90
CA PRO A 32 -13.64 4.92 9.75
C PRO A 32 -12.84 6.07 10.39
N ASN A 33 -12.06 5.77 11.42
CA ASN A 33 -11.14 6.73 12.04
C ASN A 33 -9.72 6.16 12.06
N VAL A 34 -8.98 6.54 11.02
CA VAL A 34 -7.65 6.01 10.71
C VAL A 34 -6.62 6.31 11.81
N ILE A 35 -6.69 7.48 12.45
CA ILE A 35 -5.73 7.87 13.48
C ILE A 35 -6.08 7.20 14.82
N ASP A 36 -7.35 7.19 15.21
CA ASP A 36 -7.76 6.63 16.49
C ASP A 36 -7.57 5.10 16.53
N SER A 37 -7.71 4.43 15.39
CA SER A 37 -7.45 3.00 15.25
C SER A 37 -5.96 2.62 15.29
N ALA A 38 -5.04 3.56 15.08
CA ALA A 38 -3.61 3.28 14.95
C ALA A 38 -3.01 2.54 16.15
N SER A 39 -3.37 2.96 17.37
CA SER A 39 -2.87 2.33 18.60
C SER A 39 -3.35 0.88 18.73
N HIS A 40 -4.61 0.61 18.38
CA HIS A 40 -5.18 -0.73 18.40
C HIS A 40 -4.55 -1.60 17.31
N CYS A 41 -4.46 -1.10 16.08
CA CYS A 41 -3.85 -1.84 14.97
C CYS A 41 -2.39 -2.20 15.26
N LEU A 42 -1.63 -1.26 15.84
CA LEU A 42 -0.25 -1.50 16.28
C LEU A 42 -0.19 -2.64 17.32
N LYS A 43 -1.08 -2.62 18.32
CA LYS A 43 -1.10 -3.65 19.37
C LYS A 43 -1.39 -5.05 18.84
N VAL A 44 -2.23 -5.16 17.80
CA VAL A 44 -2.60 -6.45 17.21
C VAL A 44 -1.49 -7.02 16.33
N TYR A 45 -0.93 -6.20 15.44
CA TYR A 45 -0.04 -6.68 14.38
C TYR A 45 1.45 -6.47 14.67
N ALA A 46 1.80 -5.57 15.60
CA ALA A 46 3.17 -5.26 15.94
C ALA A 46 3.36 -4.86 17.42
N PRO A 47 3.02 -5.76 18.39
CA PRO A 47 3.10 -5.47 19.83
C PRO A 47 4.51 -5.16 20.34
N GLN A 48 5.54 -5.47 19.57
CA GLN A 48 6.95 -5.18 19.88
C GLN A 48 7.30 -3.68 19.80
N VAL A 49 6.50 -2.86 19.13
CA VAL A 49 6.70 -1.41 19.08
C VAL A 49 5.68 -0.73 19.99
N SER A 50 6.17 0.09 20.92
CA SER A 50 5.30 0.83 21.82
C SER A 50 4.65 2.03 21.12
N TRP A 51 3.44 2.38 21.56
CA TRP A 51 2.74 3.58 21.07
C TRP A 51 3.57 4.86 21.28
N ASN A 52 4.31 4.95 22.38
CA ASN A 52 5.17 6.10 22.67
C ASN A 52 6.26 6.27 21.61
N GLN A 53 6.89 5.19 21.15
CA GLN A 53 7.89 5.26 20.07
C GLN A 53 7.28 5.80 18.77
N VAL A 54 6.07 5.36 18.42
CA VAL A 54 5.34 5.88 17.25
C VAL A 54 5.07 7.37 17.43
N MET A 55 4.53 7.79 18.58
CA MET A 55 4.20 9.19 18.83
C MET A 55 5.42 10.11 18.89
N SER A 56 6.55 9.64 19.46
CA SER A 56 7.82 10.35 19.44
C SER A 56 8.34 10.55 18.02
N CYS A 57 8.16 9.58 17.13
CA CYS A 57 8.49 9.76 15.72
C CYS A 57 7.53 10.75 15.03
N VAL A 58 6.22 10.56 15.19
CA VAL A 58 5.17 11.37 14.52
C VAL A 58 5.27 12.86 14.90
N LYS A 59 5.54 13.15 16.17
CA LYS A 59 5.64 14.53 16.67
C LYS A 59 7.06 15.10 16.63
N GLY A 60 8.05 14.29 16.30
CA GLY A 60 9.46 14.65 16.38
C GLY A 60 10.10 14.93 15.02
N ASP A 61 11.35 15.38 15.06
CA ASP A 61 12.14 15.69 13.87
C ASP A 61 12.35 14.48 12.95
N LEU A 62 12.34 13.26 13.51
CA LEU A 62 12.46 12.04 12.73
C LEU A 62 11.31 11.90 11.72
N GLY A 63 10.05 12.06 12.18
CA GLY A 63 8.89 12.00 11.29
C GLY A 63 8.94 13.08 10.20
N ASN A 64 9.35 14.30 10.56
CA ASN A 64 9.52 15.39 9.59
C ASN A 64 10.58 15.08 8.52
N LYS A 65 11.74 14.52 8.93
CA LYS A 65 12.80 14.11 8.00
C LYS A 65 12.34 13.01 7.06
N LEU A 66 11.64 12.00 7.57
CA LEU A 66 11.10 10.90 6.76
C LEU A 66 10.04 11.40 5.77
N MET A 67 9.15 12.30 6.20
CA MET A 67 8.17 12.94 5.32
C MET A 67 8.84 13.77 4.22
N HIS A 68 9.88 14.52 4.57
CA HIS A 68 10.66 15.27 3.58
C HIS A 68 11.32 14.35 2.54
N GLN A 69 11.91 13.23 2.96
CA GLN A 69 12.47 12.23 2.04
C GLN A 69 11.42 11.68 1.08
N ASN A 70 10.23 11.34 1.58
CA ASN A 70 9.13 10.90 0.72
C ASN A 70 8.66 11.99 -0.25
N ALA A 71 8.67 13.26 0.16
CA ALA A 71 8.36 14.38 -0.72
C ALA A 71 9.40 14.51 -1.84
N LEU A 72 10.69 14.35 -1.54
CA LEU A 72 11.75 14.33 -2.55
C LEU A 72 11.58 13.17 -3.54
N MET A 73 11.27 11.96 -3.06
CA MET A 73 10.99 10.80 -3.92
C MET A 73 9.78 11.05 -4.83
N THR A 74 8.71 11.63 -4.27
CA THR A 74 7.49 11.97 -5.00
C THR A 74 7.73 13.05 -6.06
N ASN A 75 8.53 14.07 -5.73
CA ASN A 75 8.92 15.13 -6.67
C ASN A 75 9.87 14.62 -7.76
N GLY A 76 10.65 13.57 -7.47
CA GLY A 76 11.54 12.91 -8.41
C GLY A 76 10.85 11.94 -9.37
N LEU A 77 9.52 11.77 -9.28
CA LEU A 77 8.76 10.93 -10.21
C LEU A 77 8.85 11.48 -11.63
N ASN A 78 9.07 10.57 -12.58
CA ASN A 78 9.08 10.88 -14.01
C ASN A 78 8.14 9.90 -14.76
N PRO A 79 7.03 10.38 -15.34
CA PRO A 79 6.56 11.76 -15.33
C PRO A 79 6.11 12.23 -13.92
N PRO A 80 6.10 13.56 -13.66
CA PRO A 80 5.55 14.09 -12.43
C PRO A 80 4.11 13.64 -12.22
N HIS A 81 3.78 13.22 -10.99
CA HIS A 81 2.44 12.77 -10.65
C HIS A 81 1.42 13.91 -10.77
N LYS A 82 0.23 13.60 -11.27
CA LYS A 82 -0.86 14.58 -11.49
C LYS A 82 -2.04 14.41 -10.54
N TYR A 83 -2.14 13.23 -9.93
CA TYR A 83 -3.21 12.84 -9.01
C TYR A 83 -2.74 11.67 -8.15
N VAL A 84 -3.57 11.27 -7.19
CA VAL A 84 -3.37 10.08 -6.37
C VAL A 84 -4.58 9.15 -6.50
N PRO A 85 -4.40 7.81 -6.43
CA PRO A 85 -3.13 7.09 -6.31
C PRO A 85 -2.27 7.18 -7.59
N TRP A 86 -0.95 7.13 -7.44
CA TRP A 86 0.02 7.15 -8.56
C TRP A 86 0.89 5.90 -8.52
N ILE A 87 0.70 5.01 -9.50
CA ILE A 87 1.31 3.67 -9.50
C ILE A 87 2.50 3.67 -10.45
N VAL A 88 3.68 3.38 -9.92
CA VAL A 88 4.89 3.14 -10.71
C VAL A 88 5.10 1.64 -10.80
N PHE A 89 5.06 1.10 -12.01
CA PHE A 89 5.20 -0.32 -12.28
C PHE A 89 6.55 -0.59 -12.96
N ASN A 90 7.43 -1.37 -12.32
CA ASN A 90 8.80 -1.63 -12.79
C ASN A 90 9.57 -0.36 -13.21
N GLY A 91 9.45 0.70 -12.41
CA GLY A 91 10.13 1.98 -12.65
C GLY A 91 9.51 2.87 -13.71
N LYS A 92 8.35 2.50 -14.29
CA LYS A 92 7.64 3.29 -15.30
C LYS A 92 6.22 3.59 -14.88
N HIS A 93 5.69 4.71 -15.37
CA HIS A 93 4.29 5.08 -15.21
C HIS A 93 3.71 5.46 -16.58
N THR A 94 2.55 4.90 -16.91
CA THR A 94 1.70 5.30 -18.04
C THR A 94 0.25 5.21 -17.59
N ASP A 95 -0.64 5.97 -18.22
CA ASP A 95 -2.07 5.92 -17.91
C ASP A 95 -2.67 4.51 -18.14
N ASP A 96 -2.16 3.78 -19.13
CA ASP A 96 -2.54 2.38 -19.37
C ASP A 96 -2.13 1.45 -18.22
N LEU A 97 -0.87 1.53 -17.76
CA LEU A 97 -0.40 0.75 -16.61
C LEU A 97 -1.16 1.12 -15.33
N GLN A 98 -1.44 2.40 -15.13
CA GLN A 98 -2.26 2.88 -14.02
C GLN A 98 -3.67 2.27 -14.07
N ASN A 99 -4.34 2.31 -15.21
CA ASN A 99 -5.69 1.76 -15.37
C ASN A 99 -5.71 0.24 -15.18
N GLN A 100 -4.75 -0.49 -15.74
CA GLN A 100 -4.61 -1.94 -15.53
C GLN A 100 -4.37 -2.27 -14.06
N ALA A 101 -3.50 -1.52 -13.38
CA ALA A 101 -3.20 -1.73 -11.97
C ALA A 101 -4.42 -1.45 -11.08
N LEU A 102 -5.17 -0.38 -11.34
CA LEU A 102 -6.39 -0.06 -10.60
C LEU A 102 -7.52 -1.05 -10.84
N GLY A 103 -7.65 -1.58 -12.07
CA GLY A 103 -8.68 -2.55 -12.41
C GLY A 103 -8.38 -3.96 -11.91
N ALA A 104 -7.14 -4.43 -12.07
CA ALA A 104 -6.72 -5.79 -11.70
C ALA A 104 -5.20 -5.89 -11.50
N LEU A 105 -4.67 -5.32 -10.41
CA LEU A 105 -3.23 -5.34 -10.10
C LEU A 105 -2.63 -6.75 -10.15
N LEU A 106 -3.31 -7.75 -9.59
CA LEU A 106 -2.84 -9.14 -9.60
C LEU A 106 -2.63 -9.65 -11.04
N LYS A 107 -3.57 -9.37 -11.94
CA LYS A 107 -3.47 -9.75 -13.36
C LYS A 107 -2.26 -9.09 -14.03
N LEU A 108 -2.04 -7.80 -13.78
CA LEU A 108 -0.89 -7.06 -14.31
C LEU A 108 0.45 -7.60 -13.78
N VAL A 109 0.54 -7.87 -12.48
CA VAL A 109 1.74 -8.48 -11.87
C VAL A 109 2.01 -9.85 -12.50
N CYS A 110 0.99 -10.70 -12.60
CA CYS A 110 1.13 -12.04 -13.13
C CYS A 110 1.43 -12.09 -14.64
N SER A 111 0.93 -11.14 -15.42
CA SER A 111 1.21 -11.08 -16.87
C SER A 111 2.63 -10.61 -17.17
N THR A 112 3.21 -9.78 -16.30
CA THR A 112 4.55 -9.19 -16.48
C THR A 112 5.65 -9.95 -15.74
N TYR A 113 5.29 -10.83 -14.80
CA TYR A 113 6.25 -11.65 -14.08
C TYR A 113 6.89 -12.70 -15.01
N THR A 114 8.22 -12.67 -15.12
CA THR A 114 9.00 -13.51 -16.03
C THR A 114 9.50 -14.81 -15.38
N GLY A 115 9.34 -14.97 -14.07
CA GLY A 115 9.72 -16.17 -13.33
C GLY A 115 8.65 -17.27 -13.35
N GLN A 116 8.89 -18.33 -12.58
CA GLN A 116 7.88 -19.37 -12.36
C GLN A 116 6.66 -18.77 -11.64
N LYS A 117 5.53 -18.67 -12.34
CA LYS A 117 4.33 -18.05 -11.82
C LYS A 117 3.82 -18.82 -10.59
N PRO A 118 3.56 -18.15 -9.45
CA PRO A 118 2.98 -18.79 -8.28
C PRO A 118 1.54 -19.25 -8.58
N PRO A 119 0.98 -20.18 -7.79
CA PRO A 119 -0.40 -20.64 -7.98
C PRO A 119 -1.44 -19.51 -7.98
N ALA A 120 -1.18 -18.44 -7.20
CA ALA A 120 -2.02 -17.24 -7.16
C ALA A 120 -2.14 -16.52 -8.52
N CYS A 121 -1.20 -16.75 -9.44
CA CYS A 121 -1.26 -16.20 -10.77
C CYS A 121 -2.19 -16.96 -11.72
N GLY A 122 -2.60 -18.19 -11.40
CA GLY A 122 -3.57 -18.99 -12.14
C GLY A 122 -3.34 -19.14 -13.66
N ASP A 123 -4.14 -19.98 -14.29
CA ASP A 123 -4.34 -19.89 -15.74
C ASP A 123 -5.63 -19.08 -15.96
N TRP A 124 -5.49 -17.78 -16.24
CA TRP A 124 -6.61 -16.88 -16.54
C TRP A 124 -7.39 -17.29 -17.81
N THR A 125 -6.92 -18.31 -18.54
CA THR A 125 -7.61 -18.94 -19.68
C THR A 125 -8.86 -19.73 -19.28
N ILE A 126 -9.05 -20.08 -18.00
CA ILE A 126 -10.24 -20.81 -17.54
C ILE A 126 -11.40 -19.87 -17.17
N PHE A 127 -11.15 -18.56 -16.99
CA PHE A 127 -12.17 -17.57 -16.63
C PHE A 127 -12.69 -16.72 -17.81
N ALA A 128 -12.53 -17.19 -19.05
CA ALA A 128 -13.43 -16.75 -20.11
C ALA A 128 -14.83 -17.30 -19.75
N THR A 129 -15.58 -16.55 -18.94
CA THR A 129 -16.94 -16.92 -18.54
C THR A 129 -17.77 -17.15 -19.79
N PRO A 130 -18.47 -18.29 -19.91
CA PRO A 130 -19.68 -18.34 -20.72
C PRO A 130 -20.61 -17.26 -20.18
N LYS A 131 -21.20 -16.46 -21.06
CA LYS A 131 -22.30 -15.57 -20.68
C LYS A 131 -23.42 -16.43 -20.04
N ASN A 132 -23.93 -15.96 -18.91
CA ASN A 132 -24.96 -16.53 -18.02
C ASN A 132 -24.48 -17.56 -16.98
N GLU A 133 -24.26 -17.08 -15.75
CA GLU A 133 -25.14 -17.41 -14.63
C GLU A 133 -24.88 -16.46 -13.45
N SER A 134 -25.97 -15.95 -12.87
CA SER A 134 -25.99 -15.03 -11.74
C SER A 134 -25.49 -15.72 -10.46
N LEU A 135 -24.41 -15.20 -9.87
CA LEU A 135 -23.96 -15.64 -8.54
C LEU A 135 -23.72 -14.42 -7.62
N CYS A 136 -24.80 -13.86 -7.09
CA CYS A 136 -24.74 -13.12 -5.84
C CYS A 136 -24.73 -14.14 -4.70
N MET A 137 -23.66 -14.20 -3.91
CA MET A 137 -23.65 -15.01 -2.69
C MET A 137 -24.45 -14.30 -1.58
N LYS A 138 -25.34 -15.06 -0.95
CA LYS A 138 -25.99 -14.77 0.34
C LYS A 138 -24.98 -14.89 1.49
#